data_AF-A0AAD6K8I2-F1
#
_entry.id   AF-A0AAD6K8I2-F1
#
_cell.length_a   1.000
_cell.length_b   1.000
_cell.length_c   1.000
_cell.angle_alpha   90.00
_cell.angle_beta   90.00
_cell.angle_gamma   90.00
#
_symmetry.space_group_name_H-M   'P 1'
#
loop_
_entity.id
_entity.type
_entity.pdbx_description
1 polymer ?
#
loop_
_entity_poly.entity_id
_entity_poly.type
_entity_poly.pdbx_seq_one_letter_code
_entity_poly.pdbx_strand_id
1 'polypeptide(L)'
;MLSATATATATASAGLVLGSNWITSLTTTTRLIFFCQSTAASDFPLTINITRRPRHRLRNNSCSFSSTSSPFPSILTAPDDDDQKKSDNDARYSSLRVLEWDKLCDLVSSFATTSLGREACKEQLWSLNHTYQHSLILLKETNAAVQMHNHGACRLDFSSINLLLVKSGLRNARWGSPIKANEAMAVAATLESAYFLQLNLKAAIKEDADWHNRFMPLSQLIMEMVINISLVRVIKQVIDEDGSVRDSASSALKRARDQVQLLEKKLSQLIDSLIRNEMKETSFLEVSNVDGRWCINSGTGQLTSFKGLLLSSDSGTGRIIEPLSAVPLNDELQQARASVAKAEADVLLMLTEKMKRDLDDIEKVSDSVIQLDVINARATYSLFFRGASPRLYLSEELDESFSTETYLSEK
;
A
#
# COMPACT_ATOMS: atom_id res chain seq x y z
N MET A 1 22.67 -73.54 -15.73
CA MET A 1 23.43 -72.60 -16.60
C MET A 1 24.24 -71.68 -15.69
N LEU A 2 25.49 -71.39 -16.07
CA LEU A 2 26.36 -70.24 -15.72
C LEU A 2 26.04 -69.46 -14.42
N SER A 3 26.90 -69.56 -13.39
CA SER A 3 28.07 -68.66 -13.15
C SER A 3 27.65 -67.30 -12.55
N ALA A 4 27.75 -67.08 -11.23
CA ALA A 4 28.95 -66.87 -10.40
C ALA A 4 29.64 -65.49 -10.58
N THR A 5 29.69 -64.71 -9.49
CA THR A 5 30.68 -63.66 -9.07
C THR A 5 30.09 -63.02 -7.79
N ALA A 6 30.73 -62.97 -6.61
CA ALA A 6 32.08 -62.56 -6.18
C ALA A 6 32.13 -61.09 -5.70
N THR A 7 32.54 -60.93 -4.44
CA THR A 7 32.70 -59.67 -3.69
C THR A 7 33.92 -58.85 -4.09
N ALA A 8 33.84 -57.52 -4.05
CA ALA A 8 35.00 -56.65 -3.83
C ALA A 8 34.61 -55.29 -3.24
N THR A 9 35.35 -54.85 -2.21
CA THR A 9 35.37 -53.49 -1.66
C THR A 9 36.50 -52.69 -2.28
N ALA A 10 36.27 -51.45 -2.74
CA ALA A 10 37.32 -50.42 -2.81
C ALA A 10 36.77 -48.99 -2.98
N THR A 11 37.41 -48.08 -2.26
CA THR A 11 37.45 -46.61 -2.35
C THR A 11 37.42 -46.00 -3.76
N ALA A 12 36.76 -44.83 -3.92
CA ALA A 12 37.42 -43.55 -4.28
C ALA A 12 36.43 -42.38 -4.41
N SER A 13 36.88 -41.20 -3.97
CA SER A 13 36.23 -39.89 -4.15
C SER A 13 36.70 -39.18 -5.43
N ALA A 14 35.81 -38.58 -6.23
CA ALA A 14 36.13 -37.44 -7.11
C ALA A 14 34.88 -36.78 -7.74
N GLY A 15 34.85 -35.44 -7.76
CA GLY A 15 34.04 -34.61 -8.68
C GLY A 15 32.55 -34.42 -8.32
N LEU A 16 31.92 -33.26 -8.61
CA LEU A 16 32.43 -32.05 -9.25
C LEU A 16 31.66 -30.79 -8.79
N VAL A 17 32.39 -29.67 -8.74
CA VAL A 17 31.86 -28.31 -8.58
C VAL A 17 31.31 -27.79 -9.91
N LEU A 18 30.29 -26.93 -9.90
CA LEU A 18 30.04 -25.76 -10.78
C LEU A 18 28.56 -25.30 -10.60
N GLY A 19 28.23 -24.01 -10.47
CA GLY A 19 29.09 -22.84 -10.30
C GLY A 19 28.25 -21.58 -10.02
N SER A 20 28.77 -20.70 -9.17
CA SER A 20 28.31 -19.31 -8.99
C SER A 20 29.21 -18.37 -9.79
N ASN A 21 28.63 -17.36 -10.48
CA ASN A 21 29.31 -16.27 -11.23
C ASN A 21 28.27 -15.54 -12.12
N TRP A 22 28.18 -14.21 -12.32
CA TRP A 22 28.84 -12.96 -11.85
C TRP A 22 27.70 -11.93 -11.55
N ILE A 23 27.85 -10.71 -10.98
CA ILE A 23 28.72 -9.57 -11.34
C ILE A 23 28.95 -8.65 -10.12
N THR A 24 30.20 -8.24 -9.91
CA THR A 24 30.63 -7.09 -9.09
C THR A 24 30.60 -5.82 -9.97
N SER A 25 30.32 -4.60 -9.51
CA SER A 25 31.10 -3.82 -8.54
C SER A 25 30.50 -2.39 -8.49
N LEU A 26 30.47 -1.73 -7.32
CA LEU A 26 30.59 -0.26 -7.20
C LEU A 26 30.88 0.16 -5.74
N THR A 27 32.17 0.12 -5.41
CA THR A 27 32.91 1.03 -4.51
C THR A 27 32.22 1.75 -3.32
N THR A 28 32.64 1.32 -2.11
CA THR A 28 33.25 2.17 -1.05
C THR A 28 32.37 2.75 0.08
N THR A 29 32.73 2.35 1.32
CA THR A 29 32.37 2.87 2.67
C THR A 29 30.87 2.93 3.03
N THR A 30 30.43 2.21 4.07
CA THR A 30 30.79 2.51 5.47
C THR A 30 30.94 1.25 6.37
N ARG A 31 31.60 1.43 7.51
CA ARG A 31 32.21 0.39 8.37
C ARG A 31 31.23 -0.54 9.10
N LEU A 32 31.59 -1.84 9.08
CA LEU A 32 31.62 -2.77 10.23
C LEU A 32 30.62 -2.56 11.37
N ILE A 33 29.55 -3.37 11.37
CA ILE A 33 28.97 -3.86 12.63
C ILE A 33 29.54 -5.26 12.86
N PHE A 34 30.17 -5.46 14.02
CA PHE A 34 30.76 -6.75 14.41
C PHE A 34 29.65 -7.79 14.65
N PHE A 35 29.68 -8.89 13.90
CA PHE A 35 28.96 -10.11 14.28
C PHE A 35 29.65 -10.71 15.51
N CYS A 36 28.97 -10.74 16.65
CA CYS A 36 29.27 -11.67 17.72
C CYS A 36 28.25 -12.81 17.68
N GLN A 37 28.59 -13.90 17.01
CA GLN A 37 27.83 -15.14 17.15
C GLN A 37 28.08 -15.71 18.55
N SER A 38 27.17 -15.44 19.48
CA SER A 38 27.14 -16.16 20.76
C SER A 38 26.28 -17.41 20.60
N THR A 39 26.93 -18.56 20.34
CA THR A 39 26.29 -19.87 20.44
C THR A 39 26.14 -20.28 21.90
N ALA A 40 25.11 -19.77 22.56
CA ALA A 40 24.63 -20.30 23.84
C ALA A 40 23.12 -20.04 23.95
N ALA A 41 22.31 -21.08 23.75
CA ALA A 41 20.90 -21.04 24.12
C ALA A 41 20.80 -20.97 25.65
N SER A 42 20.23 -19.88 26.17
CA SER A 42 19.80 -19.80 27.56
C SER A 42 18.45 -19.11 27.61
N ASP A 43 17.43 -19.86 28.01
CA ASP A 43 16.05 -19.38 28.13
C ASP A 43 15.93 -18.46 29.36
N PHE A 44 16.31 -17.20 29.20
CA PHE A 44 16.04 -16.15 30.18
C PHE A 44 14.96 -15.19 29.66
N PRO A 45 13.82 -15.04 30.36
CA PRO A 45 12.78 -14.11 29.95
C PRO A 45 13.25 -12.66 30.14
N LEU A 46 13.34 -11.91 29.04
CA LEU A 46 13.55 -10.47 29.09
C LEU A 46 12.40 -9.81 29.84
N THR A 47 12.71 -9.29 31.03
CA THR A 47 11.76 -8.61 31.92
C THR A 47 11.87 -7.11 31.70
N ILE A 48 10.77 -6.46 31.32
CA ILE A 48 10.70 -5.01 31.08
C ILE A 48 9.71 -4.42 32.07
N ASN A 49 10.21 -3.64 33.03
CA ASN A 49 9.40 -2.93 34.02
C ASN A 49 8.95 -1.57 33.48
N ILE A 50 7.67 -1.23 33.65
CA ILE A 50 7.10 0.06 33.24
C ILE A 50 6.49 0.76 34.47
N THR A 51 7.01 1.94 34.81
CA THR A 51 6.56 2.73 35.96
C THR A 51 5.35 3.60 35.63
N ARG A 52 4.36 3.67 36.54
CA ARG A 52 3.21 4.58 36.46
C ARG A 52 3.58 6.00 36.89
N ARG A 53 2.98 7.02 36.26
CA ARG A 53 2.80 8.37 36.86
C ARG A 53 1.45 8.46 37.61
N PRO A 54 1.29 9.36 38.60
CA PRO A 54 0.07 9.44 39.42
C PRO A 54 -1.15 9.97 38.66
N ARG A 55 -2.35 9.54 39.08
CA ARG A 55 -3.63 10.10 38.60
C ARG A 55 -3.96 11.39 39.34
N HIS A 56 -4.08 12.52 38.64
CA HIS A 56 -4.71 13.72 39.21
C HIS A 56 -6.25 13.63 39.16
N ARG A 57 -6.90 14.10 40.22
CA ARG A 57 -8.37 14.19 40.33
C ARG A 57 -8.92 15.19 39.32
N LEU A 58 -10.00 14.82 38.62
CA LEU A 58 -10.88 15.76 37.95
C LEU A 58 -11.53 16.68 39.00
N ARG A 59 -11.43 18.00 38.80
CA ARG A 59 -12.21 19.00 39.54
C ARG A 59 -12.88 19.92 38.53
N ASN A 60 -14.19 20.10 38.66
CA ASN A 60 -14.98 20.90 37.71
C ASN A 60 -14.56 22.38 37.72
N ASN A 61 -14.48 22.98 36.54
CA ASN A 61 -14.39 24.42 36.37
C ASN A 61 -15.78 25.06 36.42
N SER A 62 -15.88 26.19 37.12
CA SER A 62 -16.91 27.21 36.90
C SER A 62 -16.27 28.59 37.08
N CYS A 63 -16.68 29.55 36.26
CA CYS A 63 -15.98 30.83 36.08
C CYS A 63 -16.37 31.89 37.13
N SER A 64 -15.47 32.83 37.44
CA SER A 64 -15.80 34.25 37.64
C SER A 64 -14.55 35.15 37.74
N PHE A 65 -14.71 36.43 37.38
CA PHE A 65 -13.70 37.50 37.39
C PHE A 65 -13.51 38.12 38.79
N SER A 66 -12.30 38.63 39.10
CA SER A 66 -12.05 40.07 39.35
C SER A 66 -10.62 40.35 39.88
N SER A 67 -10.20 41.60 39.78
CA SER A 67 -8.82 42.10 39.96
C SER A 67 -8.58 42.81 41.30
N THR A 68 -7.35 42.76 41.85
CA THR A 68 -6.68 43.85 42.62
C THR A 68 -5.21 43.50 42.90
N SER A 69 -4.43 44.45 43.44
CA SER A 69 -2.96 44.54 43.29
C SER A 69 -2.13 44.44 44.59
N SER A 70 -1.07 43.60 44.58
CA SER A 70 0.22 43.74 45.30
C SER A 70 0.26 43.74 46.86
N PRO A 71 1.43 43.53 47.53
CA PRO A 71 2.73 42.99 47.10
C PRO A 71 3.18 41.71 47.88
N PHE A 72 4.34 41.14 47.50
CA PHE A 72 4.98 39.94 48.10
C PHE A 72 5.41 40.12 49.59
N PRO A 73 5.65 39.00 50.31
CA PRO A 73 7.02 38.50 50.39
C PRO A 73 7.19 37.03 49.96
N SER A 74 8.42 36.69 49.57
CA SER A 74 8.82 35.43 48.95
C SER A 74 8.63 34.21 49.85
N ILE A 75 7.89 33.21 49.35
CA ILE A 75 7.96 31.82 49.83
C ILE A 75 8.38 30.97 48.62
N LEU A 76 9.33 30.06 48.85
CA LEU A 76 9.91 29.16 47.86
C LEU A 76 8.84 28.55 46.94
N THR A 77 8.79 29.01 45.69
CA THR A 77 8.05 28.31 44.64
C THR A 77 8.68 26.93 44.48
N ALA A 78 7.87 25.87 44.61
CA ALA A 78 8.26 24.57 44.06
C ALA A 78 8.52 24.75 42.54
N PRO A 79 9.37 23.91 41.92
CA PRO A 79 9.60 24.01 40.48
C PRO A 79 8.26 23.93 39.76
N ASP A 80 8.01 24.88 38.86
CA ASP A 80 6.73 24.91 38.14
C ASP A 80 6.54 23.62 37.37
N ASP A 81 5.33 23.07 37.46
CA ASP A 81 4.93 21.77 36.91
C ASP A 81 5.05 21.68 35.37
N ASP A 82 5.40 22.81 34.73
CA ASP A 82 5.65 22.98 33.31
C ASP A 82 7.16 22.84 32.97
N ASP A 83 8.06 23.41 33.79
CA ASP A 83 9.51 23.21 33.65
C ASP A 83 9.90 21.76 33.92
N GLN A 84 9.26 21.10 34.89
CA GLN A 84 9.46 19.67 35.19
C GLN A 84 9.02 18.77 34.02
N LYS A 85 7.92 19.12 33.32
CA LYS A 85 7.48 18.40 32.12
C LYS A 85 8.42 18.63 30.94
N LYS A 86 8.97 19.84 30.83
CA LYS A 86 9.93 20.22 29.79
C LYS A 86 11.25 19.47 29.95
N SER A 87 11.84 19.43 31.15
CA SER A 87 13.05 18.67 31.43
C SER A 87 12.89 17.17 31.18
N ASP A 88 11.75 16.59 31.58
CA ASP A 88 11.46 15.17 31.34
C ASP A 88 11.30 14.85 29.85
N ASN A 89 10.72 15.76 29.06
CA ASN A 89 10.62 15.60 27.61
C ASN A 89 12.01 15.72 26.95
N ASP A 90 12.84 16.70 27.33
CA ASP A 90 14.20 16.85 26.80
C ASP A 90 15.07 15.63 27.11
N ALA A 91 14.99 15.09 28.34
CA ALA A 91 15.67 13.85 28.73
C ALA A 91 15.20 12.65 27.89
N ARG A 92 13.88 12.53 27.64
CA ARG A 92 13.31 11.49 26.76
C ARG A 92 13.80 11.63 25.32
N TYR A 93 13.74 12.81 24.72
CA TYR A 93 14.21 13.04 23.36
C TYR A 93 15.70 12.77 23.21
N SER A 94 16.53 13.16 24.20
CA SER A 94 17.96 12.82 24.19
C SER A 94 18.19 11.30 24.21
N SER A 95 17.41 10.56 24.99
CA SER A 95 17.49 9.10 25.09
C SER A 95 17.09 8.41 23.78
N LEU A 96 15.98 8.83 23.16
CA LEU A 96 15.52 8.30 21.87
C LEU A 96 16.52 8.54 20.75
N ARG A 97 17.21 9.69 20.77
CA ARG A 97 18.28 10.01 19.82
C ARG A 97 19.50 9.10 20.00
N VAL A 98 19.90 8.80 21.23
CA VAL A 98 21.02 7.89 21.53
C VAL A 98 20.69 6.44 21.14
N LEU A 99 19.43 6.04 21.26
CA LEU A 99 18.92 4.72 20.85
C LEU A 99 18.64 4.59 19.35
N GLU A 100 18.84 5.65 18.56
CA GLU A 100 18.49 5.71 17.12
C GLU A 100 17.04 5.26 16.84
N TRP A 101 16.10 5.70 17.70
CA TRP A 101 14.70 5.26 17.69
C TRP A 101 14.01 5.54 16.34
N ASP A 102 14.38 6.63 15.68
CA ASP A 102 13.94 7.00 14.34
C ASP A 102 14.28 5.90 13.32
N LYS A 103 15.53 5.42 13.31
CA LYS A 103 15.99 4.35 12.42
C LYS A 103 15.34 3.01 12.74
N LEU A 104 15.09 2.73 14.03
CA LEU A 104 14.36 1.52 14.44
C LEU A 104 12.91 1.58 13.94
N CYS A 105 12.23 2.72 14.05
CA CYS A 105 10.89 2.92 13.51
C CYS A 105 10.86 2.74 11.99
N ASP A 106 11.85 3.27 11.27
CA ASP A 106 11.99 3.09 9.82
C ASP A 106 12.27 1.62 9.45
N LEU A 107 13.12 0.92 10.21
CA LEU A 107 13.39 -0.49 10.00
C LEU A 107 12.13 -1.35 10.21
N VAL A 108 11.41 -1.19 11.34
CA VAL A 108 10.22 -2.00 11.64
C VAL A 108 9.09 -1.68 10.66
N SER A 109 8.84 -0.40 10.36
CA SER A 109 7.79 -0.02 9.40
C SER A 109 8.10 -0.44 7.96
N SER A 110 9.37 -0.68 7.60
CA SER A 110 9.73 -1.24 6.29
C SER A 110 9.16 -2.64 6.03
N PHE A 111 8.80 -3.39 7.07
CA PHE A 111 8.11 -4.69 6.97
C PHE A 111 6.61 -4.58 6.67
N ALA A 112 6.02 -3.38 6.72
CA ALA A 112 4.67 -3.17 6.22
C ALA A 112 4.64 -3.22 4.68
N THR A 113 3.66 -3.95 4.15
CA THR A 113 3.53 -4.26 2.72
C THR A 113 2.91 -3.11 1.92
N THR A 114 2.07 -2.29 2.55
CA THR A 114 1.44 -1.11 1.96
C THR A 114 2.13 0.19 2.39
N SER A 115 2.03 1.25 1.59
CA SER A 115 2.57 2.57 1.95
C SER A 115 1.87 3.16 3.18
N LEU A 116 0.55 3.06 3.26
CA LEU A 116 -0.22 3.56 4.40
C LEU A 116 0.01 2.74 5.67
N GLY A 117 0.18 1.42 5.56
CA GLY A 117 0.58 0.57 6.68
C GLY A 117 1.97 0.93 7.22
N ARG A 118 2.92 1.29 6.34
CA ARG A 118 4.24 1.79 6.72
C ARG A 118 4.16 3.12 7.47
N GLU A 119 3.42 4.08 6.93
CA GLU A 119 3.18 5.38 7.57
C GLU A 119 2.52 5.21 8.94
N ALA A 120 1.41 4.48 9.03
CA ALA A 120 0.70 4.21 10.28
C ALA A 120 1.54 3.42 11.29
N CYS A 121 2.39 2.48 10.84
CA CYS A 121 3.31 1.75 11.70
C CYS A 121 4.36 2.68 12.31
N LYS A 122 4.95 3.56 11.49
CA LYS A 122 5.92 4.56 11.96
C LYS A 122 5.27 5.53 12.96
N GLU A 123 4.08 6.03 12.68
CA GLU A 123 3.33 6.91 13.60
C GLU A 123 3.01 6.20 14.93
N GLN A 124 2.56 4.94 14.88
CA GLN A 124 2.28 4.15 16.09
C GLN A 124 3.54 3.96 16.95
N LEU A 125 4.69 3.64 16.34
CA LEU A 125 5.96 3.44 17.05
C LEU A 125 6.51 4.73 17.68
N TRP A 126 6.16 5.91 17.15
CA TRP A 126 6.47 7.19 17.79
C TRP A 126 5.54 7.56 18.97
N SER A 127 4.44 6.82 19.17
CA SER A 127 3.46 7.07 20.24
C SER A 127 3.87 6.41 21.57
N LEU A 128 4.87 6.98 22.25
CA LEU A 128 5.50 6.34 23.43
C LEU A 128 4.66 6.31 24.72
N ASN A 129 3.52 7.01 24.78
CA ASN A 129 2.69 7.11 25.99
C ASN A 129 1.67 5.96 26.12
N HIS A 130 2.13 4.71 25.97
CA HIS A 130 1.26 3.53 26.07
C HIS A 130 0.97 3.15 27.53
N THR A 131 -0.26 2.70 27.79
CA THR A 131 -0.63 2.09 29.06
C THR A 131 -0.27 0.59 29.05
N TYR A 132 -0.06 0.00 30.24
CA TYR A 132 0.15 -1.44 30.39
C TYR A 132 -0.88 -2.31 29.64
N GLN A 133 -2.16 -1.91 29.68
CA GLN A 133 -3.24 -2.60 28.97
C GLN A 133 -3.10 -2.48 27.44
N HIS A 134 -2.67 -1.32 26.93
CA HIS A 134 -2.38 -1.16 25.50
C HIS A 134 -1.20 -2.03 25.06
N SER A 135 -0.12 -2.09 25.86
CA SER A 135 1.02 -2.96 25.60
C SER A 135 0.63 -4.45 25.55
N LEU A 136 -0.29 -4.90 26.43
CA LEU A 136 -0.84 -6.26 26.37
C LEU A 136 -1.67 -6.53 25.11
N ILE A 137 -2.41 -5.54 24.60
CA ILE A 137 -3.17 -5.66 23.35
C ILE A 137 -2.21 -5.79 22.16
N LEU A 138 -1.25 -4.87 22.02
CA LEU A 138 -0.24 -4.89 20.96
C LEU A 138 0.56 -6.21 20.95
N LEU A 139 0.86 -6.76 22.14
CA LEU A 139 1.52 -8.05 22.28
C LEU A 139 0.64 -9.21 21.79
N LYS A 140 -0.64 -9.25 22.18
CA LYS A 140 -1.61 -10.27 21.71
C LYS A 140 -1.79 -10.22 20.19
N GLU A 141 -1.98 -9.02 19.63
CA GLU A 141 -2.06 -8.80 18.18
C GLU A 141 -0.83 -9.36 17.45
N THR A 142 0.37 -9.00 17.92
CA THR A 142 1.63 -9.41 17.29
C THR A 142 1.82 -10.93 17.37
N ASN A 143 1.50 -11.54 18.52
CA ASN A 143 1.55 -12.99 18.70
C ASN A 143 0.55 -13.72 17.81
N ALA A 144 -0.68 -13.21 17.66
CA ALA A 144 -1.69 -13.79 16.76
C ALA A 144 -1.22 -13.76 15.30
N ALA A 145 -0.65 -12.65 14.83
CA ALA A 145 -0.07 -12.57 13.49
C ALA A 145 1.11 -13.54 13.28
N VAL A 146 1.97 -13.74 14.30
CA VAL A 146 3.03 -14.77 14.25
C VAL A 146 2.43 -16.18 14.12
N GLN A 147 1.34 -16.50 14.85
CA GLN A 147 0.64 -17.78 14.68
C GLN A 147 0.04 -17.93 13.28
N MET A 148 -0.55 -16.87 12.72
CA MET A 148 -1.11 -16.87 11.36
C MET A 148 -0.03 -17.09 10.27
N HIS A 149 1.16 -16.51 10.45
CA HIS A 149 2.33 -16.78 9.60
C HIS A 149 2.79 -18.23 9.69
N ASN A 150 2.90 -18.78 10.90
CA ASN A 150 3.33 -20.16 11.13
C ASN A 150 2.33 -21.19 10.58
N HIS A 151 1.03 -20.88 10.57
CA HIS A 151 -0.01 -21.69 9.93
C HIS A 151 0.10 -21.70 8.39
N GLY A 152 0.71 -20.69 7.78
CA GLY A 152 0.91 -20.59 6.33
C GLY A 152 -0.33 -20.22 5.52
N ALA A 153 -1.51 -20.79 5.80
CA ALA A 153 -2.74 -20.52 5.04
C ALA A 153 -3.35 -19.12 5.31
N CYS A 154 -3.13 -18.54 6.50
CA CYS A 154 -3.70 -17.25 6.90
C CYS A 154 -2.69 -16.10 6.80
N ARG A 155 -1.84 -16.09 5.76
CA ARG A 155 -0.83 -15.05 5.58
C ARG A 155 -1.46 -13.67 5.36
N LEU A 156 -0.92 -12.68 6.09
CA LEU A 156 -1.23 -11.26 5.94
C LEU A 156 -0.30 -10.69 4.86
N ASP A 157 -0.74 -10.72 3.61
CA ASP A 157 -0.04 -10.10 2.47
C ASP A 157 -0.99 -9.13 1.76
N PHE A 158 -0.59 -7.86 1.71
CA PHE A 158 -1.34 -6.77 1.10
C PHE A 158 -0.51 -6.07 0.02
N SER A 159 0.58 -6.67 -0.45
CA SER A 159 1.53 -6.10 -1.42
C SER A 159 0.90 -5.74 -2.78
N SER A 160 -0.19 -6.40 -3.16
CA SER A 160 -0.97 -6.10 -4.37
C SER A 160 -1.94 -4.91 -4.23
N ILE A 161 -2.09 -4.34 -3.03
CA ILE A 161 -3.13 -3.36 -2.72
C ILE A 161 -2.58 -1.93 -2.73
N ASN A 162 -3.19 -1.04 -3.52
CA ASN A 162 -2.88 0.38 -3.54
C ASN A 162 -3.95 1.20 -2.78
N LEU A 163 -3.80 1.31 -1.47
CA LEU A 163 -4.75 2.02 -0.61
C LEU A 163 -4.81 3.55 -0.84
N LEU A 164 -3.79 4.15 -1.48
CA LEU A 164 -3.84 5.57 -1.88
C LEU A 164 -4.85 5.80 -3.01
N LEU A 165 -4.89 4.88 -3.99
CA LEU A 165 -5.91 4.88 -5.05
C LEU A 165 -7.30 4.60 -4.47
N VAL A 166 -7.42 3.71 -3.46
CA VAL A 166 -8.67 3.48 -2.73
C VAL A 166 -9.17 4.77 -2.07
N LYS A 167 -8.33 5.45 -1.27
CA LYS A 167 -8.69 6.74 -0.63
C LYS A 167 -9.08 7.80 -1.67
N SER A 168 -8.42 7.83 -2.83
CA SER A 168 -8.81 8.73 -3.93
C SER A 168 -10.19 8.39 -4.52
N GLY A 169 -10.45 7.11 -4.80
CA GLY A 169 -11.75 6.64 -5.29
C GLY A 169 -12.89 6.88 -4.31
N LEU A 170 -12.69 6.56 -3.02
CA LEU A 170 -13.66 6.83 -1.94
C LEU A 170 -14.02 8.32 -1.87
N ARG A 171 -13.01 9.21 -1.92
CA ARG A 171 -13.22 10.66 -1.93
C ARG A 171 -14.01 11.12 -3.17
N ASN A 172 -13.67 10.60 -4.35
CA ASN A 172 -14.36 10.95 -5.59
C ASN A 172 -15.84 10.52 -5.54
N ALA A 173 -16.14 9.29 -5.07
CA ALA A 173 -17.51 8.80 -4.92
C ALA A 173 -18.31 9.50 -3.80
N ARG A 174 -17.66 9.86 -2.70
CA ARG A 174 -18.26 10.70 -1.63
C ARG A 174 -18.75 12.05 -2.18
N TRP A 175 -18.07 12.61 -3.18
CA TRP A 175 -18.48 13.84 -3.88
C TRP A 175 -19.30 13.59 -5.16
N GLY A 176 -19.57 12.35 -5.55
CA GLY A 176 -20.28 12.00 -6.79
C GLY A 176 -19.50 12.30 -8.09
N SER A 177 -18.19 12.53 -8.00
CA SER A 177 -17.31 12.62 -9.17
C SER A 177 -17.01 11.21 -9.71
N PRO A 178 -16.97 11.00 -11.04
CA PRO A 178 -16.58 9.72 -11.62
C PRO A 178 -15.23 9.25 -11.05
N ILE A 179 -15.21 8.03 -10.51
CA ILE A 179 -13.97 7.34 -10.13
C ILE A 179 -13.15 6.98 -11.36
N LYS A 180 -11.83 6.94 -11.23
CA LYS A 180 -10.95 6.47 -12.31
C LYS A 180 -10.91 4.95 -12.33
N ALA A 181 -10.57 4.37 -13.48
CA ALA A 181 -10.54 2.92 -13.64
C ALA A 181 -9.53 2.24 -12.70
N ASN A 182 -8.35 2.85 -12.51
CA ASN A 182 -7.34 2.37 -11.55
C ASN A 182 -7.78 2.50 -10.07
N GLU A 183 -8.56 3.53 -9.72
CA GLU A 183 -9.16 3.68 -8.39
C GLU A 183 -10.19 2.56 -8.13
N ALA A 184 -11.04 2.27 -9.10
CA ALA A 184 -12.01 1.17 -9.03
C ALA A 184 -11.31 -0.20 -8.91
N MET A 185 -10.27 -0.46 -9.69
CA MET A 185 -9.50 -1.71 -9.60
C MET A 185 -8.78 -1.85 -8.26
N ALA A 186 -8.24 -0.76 -7.69
CA ALA A 186 -7.65 -0.78 -6.35
C ALA A 186 -8.68 -1.11 -5.26
N VAL A 187 -9.91 -0.58 -5.36
CA VAL A 187 -11.03 -0.94 -4.47
C VAL A 187 -11.39 -2.42 -4.62
N ALA A 188 -11.52 -2.91 -5.86
CA ALA A 188 -11.81 -4.31 -6.13
C ALA A 188 -10.74 -5.26 -5.54
N ALA A 189 -9.46 -4.96 -5.74
CA ALA A 189 -8.34 -5.72 -5.16
C ALA A 189 -8.35 -5.71 -3.63
N THR A 190 -8.67 -4.56 -3.00
CA THR A 190 -8.75 -4.45 -1.54
C THR A 190 -9.85 -5.35 -0.96
N LEU A 191 -11.05 -5.26 -1.52
CA LEU A 191 -12.20 -6.07 -1.10
C LEU A 191 -11.99 -7.57 -1.38
N GLU A 192 -11.34 -7.90 -2.50
CA GLU A 192 -11.03 -9.28 -2.87
C GLU A 192 -9.98 -9.92 -1.94
N SER A 193 -8.89 -9.21 -1.62
CA SER A 193 -7.90 -9.66 -0.64
C SER A 193 -8.49 -9.84 0.76
N ALA A 194 -9.32 -8.90 1.22
CA ALA A 194 -10.04 -9.03 2.47
C ALA A 194 -11.00 -10.24 2.49
N TYR A 195 -11.66 -10.53 1.36
CA TYR A 195 -12.57 -11.67 1.20
C TYR A 195 -11.80 -13.00 1.23
N PHE A 196 -10.68 -13.10 0.52
CA PHE A 196 -9.83 -14.30 0.57
C PHE A 196 -9.24 -14.54 1.96
N LEU A 197 -8.85 -13.48 2.68
CA LEU A 197 -8.40 -13.60 4.07
C LEU A 197 -9.51 -14.15 4.98
N GLN A 198 -10.76 -13.69 4.82
CA GLN A 198 -11.90 -14.30 5.51
C GLN A 198 -12.14 -15.76 5.14
N LEU A 199 -12.01 -16.14 3.87
CA LEU A 199 -12.17 -17.53 3.44
C LEU A 199 -11.10 -18.45 4.02
N ASN A 200 -9.83 -18.01 4.00
CA ASN A 200 -8.71 -18.77 4.56
C ASN A 200 -8.86 -18.94 6.08
N LEU A 201 -9.27 -17.89 6.79
CA LEU A 201 -9.58 -17.96 8.22
C LEU A 201 -10.75 -18.92 8.50
N LYS A 202 -11.83 -18.87 7.71
CA LYS A 202 -12.97 -19.80 7.81
C LYS A 202 -12.57 -21.24 7.50
N ALA A 203 -11.55 -21.47 6.66
CA ALA A 203 -11.00 -22.79 6.38
C ALA A 203 -10.17 -23.31 7.57
N ALA A 204 -9.25 -22.50 8.11
CA ALA A 204 -8.44 -22.86 9.28
C ALA A 204 -9.32 -23.22 10.50
N ILE A 205 -10.36 -22.41 10.79
CA ILE A 205 -11.29 -22.67 11.91
C ILE A 205 -12.11 -23.97 11.71
N LYS A 206 -12.30 -24.43 10.46
CA LYS A 206 -12.96 -25.71 10.17
C LYS A 206 -12.01 -26.91 10.29
N GLU A 207 -10.70 -26.68 10.08
CA GLU A 207 -9.65 -27.69 10.26
C GLU A 207 -9.43 -27.96 11.77
N ASP A 208 -9.28 -26.89 12.55
CA ASP A 208 -9.25 -26.94 14.01
C ASP A 208 -9.88 -25.66 14.60
N ALA A 209 -10.88 -25.84 15.46
CA ALA A 209 -11.60 -24.75 16.11
C ALA A 209 -10.70 -23.90 17.03
N ASP A 210 -9.61 -24.47 17.55
CA ASP A 210 -8.61 -23.75 18.36
C ASP A 210 -7.96 -22.59 17.58
N TRP A 211 -7.87 -22.66 16.25
CA TRP A 211 -7.29 -21.58 15.44
C TRP A 211 -8.04 -20.26 15.60
N HIS A 212 -9.35 -20.30 15.84
CA HIS A 212 -10.11 -19.09 16.15
C HIS A 212 -9.52 -18.33 17.35
N ASN A 213 -9.18 -19.06 18.42
CA ASN A 213 -8.66 -18.52 19.66
C ASN A 213 -7.17 -18.18 19.57
N ARG A 214 -6.37 -18.99 18.85
CA ARG A 214 -4.94 -18.74 18.61
C ARG A 214 -4.70 -17.49 17.76
N PHE A 215 -5.64 -17.13 16.90
CA PHE A 215 -5.59 -15.93 16.06
C PHE A 215 -6.33 -14.72 16.67
N MET A 216 -6.87 -14.80 17.89
CA MET A 216 -7.46 -13.63 18.56
C MET A 216 -6.39 -12.60 18.94
N PRO A 217 -6.61 -11.28 18.72
CA PRO A 217 -7.87 -10.65 18.30
C PRO A 217 -8.08 -10.50 16.79
N LEU A 218 -7.13 -10.93 15.95
CA LEU A 218 -7.17 -10.74 14.49
C LEU A 218 -8.29 -11.54 13.83
N SER A 219 -8.62 -12.71 14.36
CA SER A 219 -9.75 -13.51 13.87
C SER A 219 -11.09 -12.75 13.97
N GLN A 220 -11.32 -12.01 15.05
CA GLN A 220 -12.48 -11.13 15.19
C GLN A 220 -12.43 -9.98 14.17
N LEU A 221 -11.33 -9.21 14.13
CA LEU A 221 -11.15 -8.09 13.20
C LEU A 221 -11.39 -8.48 11.74
N ILE A 222 -10.92 -9.66 11.33
CA ILE A 222 -11.08 -10.19 9.97
C ILE A 222 -12.54 -10.59 9.69
N MET A 223 -13.22 -11.22 10.65
CA MET A 223 -14.60 -11.67 10.51
C MET A 223 -15.63 -10.53 10.53
N GLU A 224 -15.31 -9.42 11.21
CA GLU A 224 -16.16 -8.22 11.28
C GLU A 224 -16.17 -7.37 9.99
N MET A 225 -15.22 -7.61 9.07
CA MET A 225 -15.20 -6.93 7.77
C MET A 225 -16.45 -7.23 6.93
N VAL A 226 -17.22 -6.19 6.58
CA VAL A 226 -18.37 -6.27 5.68
C VAL A 226 -17.90 -6.06 4.24
N ILE A 227 -18.05 -7.05 3.37
CA ILE A 227 -17.42 -7.06 2.05
C ILE A 227 -18.46 -7.32 0.95
N ASN A 228 -18.69 -6.33 0.07
CA ASN A 228 -19.53 -6.51 -1.10
C ASN A 228 -18.78 -7.16 -2.28
N ILE A 229 -18.72 -8.50 -2.30
CA ILE A 229 -18.13 -9.26 -3.41
C ILE A 229 -18.86 -9.07 -4.75
N SER A 230 -20.10 -8.59 -4.75
CA SER A 230 -20.84 -8.28 -5.99
C SER A 230 -20.31 -7.00 -6.65
N LEU A 231 -19.84 -6.03 -5.87
CA LEU A 231 -19.17 -4.83 -6.39
C LEU A 231 -17.85 -5.21 -7.09
N VAL A 232 -17.03 -6.07 -6.48
CA VAL A 232 -15.80 -6.61 -7.08
C VAL A 232 -16.06 -7.24 -8.45
N ARG A 233 -17.09 -8.11 -8.53
CA ARG A 233 -17.49 -8.75 -9.80
C ARG A 233 -17.93 -7.76 -10.87
N VAL A 234 -18.69 -6.73 -10.49
CA VAL A 234 -19.12 -5.68 -11.42
C VAL A 234 -17.93 -4.87 -11.94
N ILE A 235 -16.97 -4.52 -11.07
CA ILE A 235 -15.77 -3.78 -11.47
C ILE A 235 -14.97 -4.59 -12.51
N LYS A 236 -14.65 -5.86 -12.23
CA LYS A 236 -13.93 -6.76 -13.16
C LYS A 236 -14.72 -7.13 -14.44
N GLN A 237 -16.04 -6.91 -14.47
CA GLN A 237 -16.84 -7.04 -15.69
C GLN A 237 -16.77 -5.80 -16.59
N VAL A 238 -16.47 -4.64 -16.00
CA VAL A 238 -16.51 -3.32 -16.66
C VAL A 238 -15.11 -2.81 -17.03
N ILE A 239 -14.10 -3.14 -16.24
CA ILE A 239 -12.70 -2.72 -16.42
C ILE A 239 -11.88 -3.97 -16.74
N ASP A 240 -10.95 -3.84 -17.68
CA ASP A 240 -9.99 -4.89 -18.05
C ASP A 240 -8.69 -4.78 -17.24
N GLU A 241 -7.83 -5.80 -17.32
CA GLU A 241 -6.61 -5.88 -16.49
C GLU A 241 -5.56 -4.79 -16.83
N ASP A 242 -5.65 -4.17 -18.01
CA ASP A 242 -4.83 -3.01 -18.42
C ASP A 242 -5.34 -1.67 -17.84
N GLY A 243 -6.50 -1.67 -17.19
CA GLY A 243 -7.20 -0.48 -16.68
C GLY A 243 -8.13 0.19 -17.69
N SER A 244 -8.32 -0.37 -18.89
CA SER A 244 -9.27 0.15 -19.89
C SER A 244 -10.71 -0.22 -19.56
N VAL A 245 -11.67 0.67 -19.88
CA VAL A 245 -13.09 0.33 -19.81
C VAL A 245 -13.46 -0.60 -20.98
N ARG A 246 -14.09 -1.73 -20.71
CA ARG A 246 -14.40 -2.78 -21.71
C ARG A 246 -15.57 -2.38 -22.60
N ASP A 247 -15.54 -2.77 -23.87
CA ASP A 247 -16.66 -2.54 -24.82
C ASP A 247 -17.99 -3.15 -24.33
N SER A 248 -17.92 -4.26 -23.60
CA SER A 248 -19.07 -4.93 -22.98
C SER A 248 -19.70 -4.14 -21.84
N ALA A 249 -19.07 -3.09 -21.32
CA ALA A 249 -19.61 -2.28 -20.23
C ALA A 249 -20.80 -1.42 -20.65
N SER A 250 -20.87 -0.99 -21.91
CA SER A 250 -21.99 -0.20 -22.44
C SER A 250 -22.14 -0.34 -23.95
N SER A 251 -23.38 -0.59 -24.41
CA SER A 251 -23.69 -0.59 -25.84
C SER A 251 -23.46 0.77 -26.51
N ALA A 252 -23.52 1.88 -25.75
CA ALA A 252 -23.20 3.22 -26.26
C ALA A 252 -21.68 3.39 -26.46
N LEU A 253 -20.87 2.91 -25.50
CA LEU A 253 -19.41 2.93 -25.59
C LEU A 253 -18.92 2.14 -26.80
N LYS A 254 -19.43 0.90 -26.97
CA LYS A 254 -19.11 0.07 -28.13
C LYS A 254 -19.45 0.78 -29.44
N ARG A 255 -20.66 1.30 -29.62
CA ARG A 255 -21.06 2.02 -30.84
C ARG A 255 -20.18 3.23 -31.13
N ALA A 256 -19.78 3.98 -30.09
CA ALA A 256 -18.89 5.13 -30.25
C ALA A 256 -17.49 4.71 -30.72
N ARG A 257 -16.93 3.62 -30.16
CA ARG A 257 -15.63 3.05 -30.58
C ARG A 257 -15.70 2.45 -31.98
N ASP A 258 -16.77 1.73 -32.32
CA ASP A 258 -17.03 1.22 -33.67
C ASP A 258 -17.09 2.37 -34.70
N GLN A 259 -17.71 3.52 -34.35
CA GLN A 259 -17.76 4.71 -35.21
C GLN A 259 -16.38 5.36 -35.38
N VAL A 260 -15.57 5.47 -34.30
CA VAL A 260 -14.19 5.95 -34.37
C VAL A 260 -13.37 5.11 -35.35
N GLN A 261 -13.38 3.78 -35.19
CA GLN A 261 -12.65 2.86 -36.09
C GLN A 261 -13.11 2.96 -37.55
N LEU A 262 -14.43 3.11 -37.78
CA LEU A 262 -15.00 3.30 -39.11
C LEU A 262 -14.52 4.60 -39.76
N LEU A 263 -14.47 5.70 -39.00
CA LEU A 263 -14.05 7.01 -39.50
C LEU A 263 -12.54 7.08 -39.73
N GLU A 264 -11.73 6.52 -38.84
CA GLU A 264 -10.28 6.40 -39.03
C GLU A 264 -9.94 5.60 -40.29
N LYS A 265 -10.64 4.48 -40.53
CA LYS A 265 -10.47 3.68 -41.76
C LYS A 265 -10.87 4.47 -43.01
N LYS A 266 -11.97 5.22 -42.98
CA LYS A 266 -12.40 6.09 -44.09
C LYS A 266 -11.38 7.20 -44.37
N LEU A 267 -10.87 7.85 -43.31
CA LEU A 267 -9.87 8.92 -43.40
C LEU A 267 -8.54 8.42 -43.96
N SER A 268 -8.03 7.28 -43.47
CA SER A 268 -6.83 6.64 -44.03
C SER A 268 -7.03 6.38 -45.53
N GLN A 269 -8.11 5.70 -45.92
CA GLN A 269 -8.39 5.38 -47.33
C GLN A 269 -8.53 6.64 -48.21
N LEU A 270 -9.15 7.70 -47.68
CA LEU A 270 -9.27 8.99 -48.36
C LEU A 270 -7.89 9.61 -48.59
N ILE A 271 -7.07 9.76 -47.54
CA ILE A 271 -5.74 10.38 -47.64
C ILE A 271 -4.82 9.54 -48.53
N ASP A 272 -4.83 8.21 -48.39
CA ASP A 272 -4.08 7.31 -49.27
C ASP A 272 -4.48 7.49 -50.75
N SER A 273 -5.77 7.73 -51.04
CA SER A 273 -6.24 7.99 -52.39
C SER A 273 -5.81 9.36 -52.92
N LEU A 274 -5.76 10.38 -52.05
CA LEU A 274 -5.27 11.71 -52.38
C LEU A 274 -3.77 11.67 -52.70
N ILE A 275 -2.97 11.03 -51.85
CA ILE A 275 -1.52 10.84 -52.05
C ILE A 275 -1.25 10.12 -53.37
N ARG A 276 -1.92 8.99 -53.64
CA ARG A 276 -1.76 8.24 -54.90
C ARG A 276 -2.12 9.06 -56.14
N ASN A 277 -3.08 9.98 -56.04
CA ASN A 277 -3.50 10.82 -57.17
C ASN A 277 -2.54 11.99 -57.45
N GLU A 278 -1.78 12.46 -56.45
CA GLU A 278 -0.77 13.53 -56.64
C GLU A 278 0.64 13.00 -56.96
N MET A 279 0.92 11.72 -56.70
CA MET A 279 2.18 11.05 -57.03
C MET A 279 2.40 10.92 -58.55
N LYS A 280 2.83 12.02 -59.18
CA LYS A 280 3.30 12.05 -60.58
C LYS A 280 4.80 12.12 -60.76
N GLU A 281 5.57 12.50 -59.75
CA GLU A 281 7.00 12.15 -59.57
C GLU A 281 7.56 12.77 -58.27
N THR A 282 8.32 12.00 -57.48
CA THR A 282 9.23 12.49 -56.40
C THR A 282 8.64 13.28 -55.21
N SER A 283 7.39 13.04 -54.81
CA SER A 283 6.80 13.66 -53.60
C SER A 283 6.82 12.75 -52.36
N PHE A 284 7.51 13.16 -51.30
CA PHE A 284 7.53 12.46 -50.00
C PHE A 284 6.28 12.84 -49.18
N LEU A 285 5.13 12.31 -49.60
CA LEU A 285 3.84 12.52 -48.95
C LEU A 285 3.54 11.38 -47.99
N GLU A 286 3.40 11.69 -46.70
CA GLU A 286 3.11 10.72 -45.66
C GLU A 286 1.83 11.05 -44.91
N VAL A 287 1.06 10.02 -44.57
CA VAL A 287 -0.12 10.15 -43.70
C VAL A 287 0.36 10.50 -42.30
N SER A 288 -0.18 11.57 -41.72
CA SER A 288 0.18 12.08 -40.40
C SER A 288 -1.06 12.28 -39.54
N ASN A 289 -0.92 12.13 -38.23
CA ASN A 289 -1.97 12.50 -37.27
C ASN A 289 -1.45 13.63 -36.37
N VAL A 290 -2.18 14.75 -36.32
CA VAL A 290 -1.85 15.93 -35.49
C VAL A 290 -3.08 16.30 -34.68
N ASP A 291 -2.93 16.33 -33.36
CA ASP A 291 -4.02 16.59 -32.39
C ASP A 291 -5.29 15.75 -32.66
N GLY A 292 -5.09 14.51 -33.12
CA GLY A 292 -6.15 13.59 -33.49
C GLY A 292 -6.65 13.73 -34.95
N ARG A 293 -6.37 14.83 -35.65
CA ARG A 293 -6.81 15.04 -37.04
C ARG A 293 -5.89 14.33 -38.02
N TRP A 294 -6.48 13.66 -39.02
CA TRP A 294 -5.75 13.00 -40.09
C TRP A 294 -5.36 14.00 -41.18
N CYS A 295 -4.08 14.01 -41.51
CA CYS A 295 -3.42 15.01 -42.33
C CYS A 295 -2.43 14.34 -43.30
N ILE A 296 -1.87 15.12 -44.23
CA ILE A 296 -0.70 14.72 -45.02
C ILE A 296 0.45 15.69 -44.73
N ASN A 297 1.63 15.14 -44.44
CA ASN A 297 2.89 15.87 -44.36
C ASN A 297 3.60 15.81 -45.72
N SER A 298 4.12 16.95 -46.18
CA SER A 298 4.86 17.07 -47.44
C SER A 298 6.38 17.08 -47.31
N GLY A 299 6.92 16.96 -46.09
CA GLY A 299 8.34 17.13 -45.83
C GLY A 299 8.84 18.56 -46.08
N THR A 300 10.14 18.78 -45.88
CA THR A 300 10.77 20.11 -45.95
C THR A 300 10.94 20.59 -47.38
N GLY A 301 10.42 21.78 -47.69
CA GLY A 301 10.66 22.49 -48.95
C GLY A 301 9.80 22.09 -50.15
N GLN A 302 8.95 21.07 -50.02
CA GLN A 302 8.07 20.63 -51.10
C GLN A 302 6.72 21.39 -51.08
N LEU A 303 6.37 22.02 -52.21
CA LEU A 303 5.07 22.66 -52.41
C LEU A 303 4.06 21.63 -52.90
N THR A 304 3.07 21.30 -52.06
CA THR A 304 1.92 20.45 -52.39
C THR A 304 0.87 21.21 -53.20
N SER A 305 0.18 20.51 -54.11
CA SER A 305 -0.93 21.08 -54.89
C SER A 305 -2.28 20.97 -54.15
N PHE A 306 -2.36 20.11 -53.12
CA PHE A 306 -3.55 19.90 -52.32
C PHE A 306 -4.13 21.20 -51.75
N LYS A 307 -5.40 21.47 -52.09
CA LYS A 307 -6.22 22.44 -51.35
C LYS A 307 -6.57 21.85 -49.99
N GLY A 308 -6.05 22.46 -48.94
CA GLY A 308 -6.26 22.05 -47.56
C GLY A 308 -5.99 23.17 -46.56
N LEU A 309 -6.30 22.92 -45.30
CA LEU A 309 -6.00 23.80 -44.18
C LEU A 309 -4.58 23.49 -43.69
N LEU A 310 -3.73 24.51 -43.59
CA LEU A 310 -2.40 24.38 -42.99
C LEU A 310 -2.57 24.34 -41.46
N LEU A 311 -2.21 23.21 -40.84
CA LEU A 311 -2.31 23.04 -39.39
C LEU A 311 -1.01 23.39 -38.69
N SER A 312 0.12 22.96 -39.25
CA SER A 312 1.45 23.33 -38.77
C SER A 312 2.45 23.43 -39.93
N SER A 313 3.47 24.25 -39.72
CA SER A 313 4.57 24.44 -40.67
C SER A 313 5.84 24.58 -39.84
N ASP A 314 6.53 23.47 -39.61
CA ASP A 314 7.79 23.45 -38.88
C ASP A 314 8.97 23.41 -39.84
N SER A 315 9.99 24.21 -39.54
CA SER A 315 11.15 24.47 -40.38
C SER A 315 12.02 23.24 -40.65
N GLY A 316 12.00 22.24 -39.76
CA GLY A 316 12.75 20.99 -39.91
C GLY A 316 11.93 19.78 -40.38
N THR A 317 10.60 19.87 -40.39
CA THR A 317 9.73 18.67 -40.42
C THR A 317 8.72 18.67 -41.57
N GLY A 318 8.47 19.84 -42.19
CA GLY A 318 7.60 20.00 -43.34
C GLY A 318 6.31 20.77 -43.06
N ARG A 319 5.43 20.82 -44.07
CA ARG A 319 4.10 21.41 -43.97
C ARG A 319 3.08 20.31 -43.75
N ILE A 320 2.29 20.42 -42.68
CA ILE A 320 1.21 19.48 -42.39
C ILE A 320 -0.11 20.12 -42.79
N ILE A 321 -0.79 19.49 -43.74
CA ILE A 321 -2.00 20.00 -44.37
C ILE A 321 -3.13 19.00 -44.19
N GLU A 322 -4.28 19.49 -43.74
CA GLU A 322 -5.55 18.78 -43.70
C GLU A 322 -6.29 19.00 -45.03
N PRO A 323 -6.49 17.97 -45.87
CA PRO A 323 -7.19 18.14 -47.14
C PRO A 323 -8.63 18.60 -46.94
N LEU A 324 -9.14 19.50 -47.80
CA LEU A 324 -10.52 20.02 -47.67
C LEU A 324 -11.59 18.92 -47.70
N SER A 325 -11.35 17.80 -48.38
CA SER A 325 -12.23 16.64 -48.40
C SER A 325 -12.19 15.80 -47.11
N ALA A 326 -11.13 15.92 -46.31
CA ALA A 326 -10.97 15.23 -45.04
C ALA A 326 -11.58 15.99 -43.85
N VAL A 327 -11.65 17.34 -43.91
CA VAL A 327 -12.17 18.19 -42.83
C VAL A 327 -13.50 17.69 -42.23
N PRO A 328 -14.56 17.37 -43.02
CA PRO A 328 -15.83 16.94 -42.43
C PRO A 328 -15.73 15.59 -41.70
N LEU A 329 -14.89 14.68 -42.18
CA LEU A 329 -14.66 13.38 -41.56
C LEU A 329 -13.75 13.49 -40.32
N ASN A 330 -12.79 14.42 -40.31
CA ASN A 330 -12.00 14.73 -39.12
C ASN A 330 -12.87 15.34 -38.02
N ASP A 331 -13.79 16.23 -38.36
CA ASP A 331 -14.73 16.82 -37.39
C ASP A 331 -15.69 15.77 -36.85
N GLU A 332 -16.22 14.87 -37.70
CA GLU A 332 -17.01 13.72 -37.26
C GLU A 332 -16.19 12.77 -36.36
N LEU A 333 -14.92 12.53 -36.66
CA LEU A 333 -14.02 11.70 -35.85
C LEU A 333 -13.78 12.30 -34.46
N GLN A 334 -13.58 13.62 -34.37
CA GLN A 334 -13.43 14.29 -33.08
C GLN A 334 -14.73 14.23 -32.26
N GLN A 335 -15.89 14.37 -32.89
CA GLN A 335 -17.20 14.18 -32.23
C GLN A 335 -17.39 12.72 -31.76
N ALA A 336 -16.98 11.74 -32.55
CA ALA A 336 -17.04 10.33 -32.19
C ALA A 336 -16.11 10.01 -31.00
N ARG A 337 -14.88 10.54 -30.98
CA ARG A 337 -13.95 10.41 -29.84
C ARG A 337 -14.45 11.10 -28.57
N ALA A 338 -15.03 12.29 -28.68
CA ALA A 338 -15.69 12.95 -27.55
C ALA A 338 -16.87 12.11 -27.02
N SER A 339 -17.59 11.40 -27.90
CA SER A 339 -18.66 10.48 -27.53
C SER A 339 -18.14 9.21 -26.83
N VAL A 340 -16.96 8.69 -27.22
CA VAL A 340 -16.27 7.61 -26.49
C VAL A 340 -15.92 8.07 -25.07
N ALA A 341 -15.20 9.19 -24.92
CA ALA A 341 -14.79 9.71 -23.62
C ALA A 341 -15.99 9.98 -22.68
N LYS A 342 -17.10 10.48 -23.23
CA LYS A 342 -18.36 10.63 -22.48
C LYS A 342 -18.93 9.28 -22.05
N ALA A 343 -19.02 8.30 -22.95
CA ALA A 343 -19.57 6.99 -22.63
C ALA A 343 -18.72 6.21 -21.61
N GLU A 344 -17.40 6.42 -21.59
CA GLU A 344 -16.51 5.91 -20.54
C GLU A 344 -16.78 6.59 -19.20
N ALA A 345 -16.92 7.92 -19.19
CA ALA A 345 -17.27 8.68 -17.98
C ALA A 345 -18.64 8.27 -17.41
N ASP A 346 -19.65 8.04 -18.25
CA ASP A 346 -20.97 7.55 -17.85
C ASP A 346 -20.90 6.14 -17.20
N VAL A 347 -20.04 5.25 -17.74
CA VAL A 347 -19.80 3.91 -17.16
C VAL A 347 -19.06 4.00 -15.83
N LEU A 348 -18.05 4.86 -15.71
CA LEU A 348 -17.32 5.09 -14.46
C LEU A 348 -18.21 5.76 -13.40
N LEU A 349 -19.12 6.65 -13.79
CA LEU A 349 -20.13 7.22 -12.89
C LEU A 349 -21.14 6.16 -12.41
N MET A 350 -21.51 5.18 -13.25
CA MET A 350 -22.30 4.03 -12.82
C MET A 350 -21.58 3.18 -11.76
N LEU A 351 -20.27 2.94 -11.90
CA LEU A 351 -19.47 2.30 -10.85
C LEU A 351 -19.39 3.15 -9.58
N THR A 352 -19.23 4.47 -9.74
CA THR A 352 -19.21 5.45 -8.65
C THR A 352 -20.47 5.36 -7.79
N GLU A 353 -21.66 5.39 -8.42
CA GLU A 353 -22.95 5.30 -7.73
C GLU A 353 -23.28 3.91 -7.16
N LYS A 354 -22.57 2.86 -7.60
CA LYS A 354 -22.59 1.56 -6.91
C LYS A 354 -21.70 1.59 -5.66
N MET A 355 -20.46 2.03 -5.80
CA MET A 355 -19.50 2.14 -4.70
C MET A 355 -20.00 3.08 -3.59
N LYS A 356 -20.73 4.14 -3.96
CA LYS A 356 -21.35 5.11 -3.05
C LYS A 356 -22.29 4.51 -2.01
N ARG A 357 -22.92 3.37 -2.31
CA ARG A 357 -23.88 2.68 -1.43
C ARG A 357 -23.20 1.97 -0.27
N ASP A 358 -21.95 1.56 -0.47
CA ASP A 358 -21.17 0.75 0.47
C ASP A 358 -19.93 1.53 0.99
N LEU A 359 -19.90 2.86 0.81
CA LEU A 359 -18.72 3.72 1.09
C LEU A 359 -18.13 3.48 2.48
N ASP A 360 -18.97 3.51 3.51
CA ASP A 360 -18.55 3.39 4.90
C ASP A 360 -17.96 2.00 5.20
N ASP A 361 -18.44 0.95 4.53
CA ASP A 361 -17.93 -0.40 4.71
C ASP A 361 -16.62 -0.62 3.94
N ILE A 362 -16.47 -0.02 2.75
CA ILE A 362 -15.19 -0.02 2.02
C ILE A 362 -14.12 0.78 2.77
N GLU A 363 -14.49 1.90 3.41
CA GLU A 363 -13.59 2.69 4.27
C GLU A 363 -13.15 1.87 5.49
N LYS A 364 -14.09 1.23 6.22
CA LYS A 364 -13.77 0.29 7.32
C LYS A 364 -12.87 -0.86 6.89
N VAL A 365 -13.13 -1.50 5.75
CA VAL A 365 -12.25 -2.58 5.23
C VAL A 365 -10.85 -2.05 4.93
N SER A 366 -10.75 -0.84 4.36
CA SER A 366 -9.45 -0.20 4.08
C SER A 366 -8.68 0.07 5.38
N ASP A 367 -9.35 0.59 6.40
CA ASP A 367 -8.73 0.87 7.71
C ASP A 367 -8.35 -0.44 8.44
N SER A 368 -9.17 -1.49 8.36
CA SER A 368 -8.84 -2.83 8.88
C SER A 368 -7.61 -3.43 8.18
N VAL A 369 -7.45 -3.23 6.87
CA VAL A 369 -6.25 -3.66 6.12
C VAL A 369 -5.02 -2.87 6.59
N ILE A 370 -5.12 -1.56 6.83
CA ILE A 370 -4.02 -0.76 7.40
C ILE A 370 -3.65 -1.29 8.79
N GLN A 371 -4.62 -1.53 9.67
CA GLN A 371 -4.37 -2.08 11.01
C GLN A 371 -3.69 -3.46 10.94
N LEU A 372 -4.18 -4.36 10.09
CA LEU A 372 -3.57 -5.68 9.89
C LEU A 372 -2.14 -5.59 9.34
N ASP A 373 -1.85 -4.67 8.42
CA ASP A 373 -0.50 -4.47 7.87
C ASP A 373 0.47 -3.90 8.91
N VAL A 374 0.02 -3.00 9.81
CA VAL A 374 0.80 -2.52 10.97
C VAL A 374 1.14 -3.67 11.92
N ILE A 375 0.16 -4.52 12.25
CA ILE A 375 0.38 -5.69 13.11
C ILE A 375 1.33 -6.69 12.42
N ASN A 376 1.15 -6.91 11.12
CA ASN A 376 1.96 -7.79 10.29
C ASN A 376 3.42 -7.33 10.22
N ALA A 377 3.68 -6.02 10.14
CA ALA A 377 5.02 -5.46 10.18
C ALA A 377 5.76 -5.84 11.48
N ARG A 378 5.11 -5.68 12.64
CA ARG A 378 5.66 -6.06 13.95
C ARG A 378 5.93 -7.58 14.02
N ALA A 379 4.99 -8.39 13.54
CA ALA A 379 5.11 -9.85 13.54
C ALA A 379 6.24 -10.35 12.62
N THR A 380 6.32 -9.80 11.41
CA THR A 380 7.34 -10.17 10.42
C THR A 380 8.73 -9.71 10.86
N TYR A 381 8.84 -8.52 11.46
CA TYR A 381 10.07 -8.07 12.12
C TYR A 381 10.48 -9.01 13.27
N SER A 382 9.54 -9.43 14.12
CA SER A 382 9.81 -10.38 15.20
C SER A 382 10.29 -11.73 14.67
N LEU A 383 9.71 -12.24 13.58
CA LEU A 383 10.17 -13.48 12.93
C LEU A 383 11.57 -13.32 12.32
N PHE A 384 11.84 -12.21 11.63
CA PHE A 384 13.14 -11.88 11.04
C PHE A 384 14.24 -11.78 12.10
N PHE A 385 13.97 -11.07 13.21
CA PHE A 385 14.91 -10.91 14.32
C PHE A 385 14.95 -12.11 15.28
N ARG A 386 14.07 -13.10 15.09
CA ARG A 386 13.89 -14.26 16.00
C ARG A 386 13.54 -13.83 17.43
N GLY A 387 12.76 -12.76 17.55
CA GLY A 387 12.29 -12.20 18.82
C GLY A 387 11.33 -13.11 19.56
N ALA A 388 11.36 -13.04 20.89
CA ALA A 388 10.46 -13.76 21.79
C ALA A 388 9.40 -12.82 22.39
N SER A 389 8.18 -13.32 22.61
CA SER A 389 7.12 -12.58 23.30
C SER A 389 7.51 -12.32 24.77
N PRO A 390 7.73 -11.06 25.21
CA PRO A 390 8.00 -10.76 26.61
C PRO A 390 6.79 -11.09 27.50
N ARG A 391 7.04 -11.29 28.79
CA ARG A 391 6.00 -11.24 29.83
C ARG A 391 6.07 -9.87 30.48
N LEU A 392 4.94 -9.15 30.50
CA LEU A 392 4.82 -7.83 31.10
C LEU A 392 4.24 -7.98 32.51
N TYR A 393 4.86 -7.34 33.49
CA TYR A 393 4.38 -7.26 34.86
C TYR A 393 4.12 -5.78 35.20
N LEU A 394 3.13 -5.53 36.06
CA LEU A 394 2.87 -4.21 36.63
C LEU A 394 3.39 -4.21 38.07
N SER A 395 4.26 -3.26 38.43
CA SER A 395 4.99 -3.24 39.71
C SER A 395 4.14 -3.15 41.00
N GLU A 396 2.82 -3.17 40.92
CA GLU A 396 1.91 -3.08 42.08
C GLU A 396 1.96 -4.34 42.98
N GLU A 397 2.60 -5.44 42.53
CA GLU A 397 2.78 -6.69 43.30
C GLU A 397 4.15 -6.82 44.01
N LEU A 398 5.08 -5.87 43.83
CA LEU A 398 6.43 -5.96 44.40
C LEU A 398 6.56 -5.35 45.80
N ASP A 399 5.58 -4.57 46.26
CA ASP A 399 5.61 -3.95 47.60
C ASP A 399 5.21 -4.93 48.72
N GLU A 400 4.43 -5.99 48.45
CA GLU A 400 4.08 -7.00 49.46
C GLU A 400 5.16 -8.10 49.61
N SER A 401 5.89 -8.42 48.53
CA SER A 401 6.80 -9.56 48.46
C SER A 401 8.24 -9.30 48.92
N PHE A 402 8.58 -8.04 49.26
CA PHE A 402 9.84 -7.68 49.94
C PHE A 402 9.65 -7.21 51.39
N SER A 403 8.54 -7.63 52.02
CA SER A 403 8.42 -7.64 53.48
C SER A 403 9.54 -8.51 54.06
N THR A 404 10.31 -7.93 54.98
CA THR A 404 11.52 -8.53 55.56
C THR A 404 11.19 -9.76 56.42
N GLU A 405 12.19 -10.63 56.65
CA GLU A 405 12.18 -11.82 57.54
C GLU A 405 11.83 -13.20 56.93
N THR A 406 12.81 -13.83 56.26
CA THR A 406 13.12 -15.25 56.55
C THR A 406 14.61 -15.59 56.38
N TYR A 407 15.49 -14.78 57.00
CA TYR A 407 16.83 -15.23 57.35
C TYR A 407 16.91 -15.36 58.87
N LEU A 408 16.79 -16.61 59.35
CA LEU A 408 17.32 -17.20 60.60
C LEU A 408 16.37 -18.27 61.18
N SER A 409 16.95 -19.36 61.67
CA SER A 409 16.28 -20.50 62.35
C SER A 409 15.45 -21.43 61.44
N GLU A 410 15.33 -22.73 61.68
CA GLU A 410 16.22 -23.72 62.30
C GLU A 410 15.86 -25.12 61.72
N LYS A 411 16.74 -26.13 61.73
CA LYS A 411 18.04 -26.24 62.42
C LYS A 411 19.08 -26.91 61.53
#